data_AF-A0A6N7AYJ1-F1
#
_entry.id   AF-A0A6N7AYJ1-F1
#
_cell.length_a   1.000
_cell.length_b   1.000
_cell.length_c   1.000
_cell.angle_alpha   90.00
_cell.angle_beta   90.00
_cell.angle_gamma   90.00
#
_symmetry.space_group_name_H-M   'P 1'
#
loop_
_entity.id
_entity.type
_entity.pdbx_description
1 polymer ?
#
loop_
_entity_poly.entity_id
_entity_poly.type
_entity_poly.pdbx_seq_one_letter_code
_entity_poly.pdbx_strand_id
1 'polypeptide(L)'
;MLTDVLVKSLARSTVGGEVIDTTERLFGVFQQGIKQLDIGAEAITFIRNGVIHLWAILEKEAELDTKLDITGVFTDIYNSSPGKYDFLILTRSEYQRRSSVVVGK
;
A
#
# COMPACT_ATOMS: atom_id res chain seq x y z
N MET A 1 8.58 5.34 17.66
CA MET A 1 9.46 4.88 16.56
C MET A 1 8.82 3.63 15.97
N LEU A 2 8.26 3.73 14.76
CA LEU A 2 7.81 2.59 13.96
C LEU A 2 8.97 2.23 13.04
N THR A 3 9.90 1.45 13.55
CA THR A 3 10.97 0.82 12.77
C THR A 3 10.92 -0.67 13.08
N ASP A 4 11.07 -1.46 12.02
CA ASP A 4 11.21 -2.92 12.01
C ASP A 4 9.94 -3.77 12.08
N VAL A 5 9.30 -3.91 10.90
CA VAL A 5 8.88 -5.25 10.47
C VAL A 5 9.65 -5.58 9.19
N LEU A 6 10.71 -6.36 9.39
CA LEU A 6 11.59 -6.92 8.37
C LEU A 6 10.78 -7.59 7.25
N VAL A 7 10.96 -7.07 6.03
CA VAL A 7 10.64 -7.72 4.76
C VAL A 7 11.35 -9.08 4.74
N LYS A 8 10.61 -10.16 4.97
CA LYS A 8 11.09 -11.51 4.68
C LYS A 8 10.16 -12.17 3.67
N SER A 9 10.64 -12.14 2.42
CA SER A 9 10.20 -12.93 1.26
C SER A 9 9.01 -12.39 0.48
N LEU A 10 9.17 -12.16 -0.84
CA LEU A 10 8.41 -12.83 -1.92
C LEU A 10 8.86 -12.44 -3.35
N ALA A 11 8.97 -13.44 -4.23
CA ALA A 11 9.15 -13.39 -5.70
C ALA A 11 10.25 -12.47 -6.29
N ARG A 12 11.45 -13.03 -6.48
CA ARG A 12 12.52 -12.43 -7.29
C ARG A 12 12.21 -12.63 -8.78
N SER A 13 12.19 -11.55 -9.55
CA SER A 13 12.13 -11.61 -11.01
C SER A 13 13.40 -10.97 -11.58
N THR A 14 14.08 -11.68 -12.47
CA THR A 14 15.27 -11.18 -13.18
C THR A 14 14.83 -10.57 -14.50
N VAL A 15 14.94 -9.25 -14.61
CA VAL A 15 14.79 -8.54 -15.89
C VAL A 15 16.08 -7.77 -16.14
N GLY A 16 16.84 -8.15 -17.18
CA GLY A 16 18.04 -7.41 -17.58
C GLY A 16 19.24 -7.47 -16.63
N GLY A 17 19.32 -8.46 -15.72
CA GLY A 17 20.47 -8.65 -14.83
C GLY A 17 20.38 -7.95 -13.47
N GLU A 18 19.34 -7.13 -13.24
CA GLU A 18 18.99 -6.61 -11.93
C GLU A 18 17.94 -7.51 -11.26
N VAL A 19 18.18 -7.89 -9.99
CA VAL A 19 17.18 -8.56 -9.16
C VAL A 19 16.34 -7.46 -8.51
N ILE A 20 15.15 -7.23 -9.04
CA ILE A 20 14.16 -6.34 -8.41
C ILE A 20 13.17 -7.24 -7.66
N ASP A 21 13.01 -7.01 -6.37
CA ASP A 21 11.92 -7.62 -5.61
C ASP A 21 10.61 -7.02 -6.15
N THR A 22 9.78 -7.83 -6.79
CA THR A 22 8.53 -7.39 -7.43
C THR A 22 7.68 -6.58 -6.45
N THR A 23 7.77 -6.93 -5.17
CA THR A 23 7.08 -6.25 -4.06
C THR A 23 7.60 -4.82 -3.84
N GLU A 24 8.92 -4.63 -3.79
CA GLU A 24 9.51 -3.30 -3.57
C GLU A 24 9.13 -2.33 -4.68
N ARG A 25 9.11 -2.83 -5.93
CA ARG A 25 8.60 -2.07 -7.07
C ARG A 25 7.14 -1.69 -6.89
N LEU A 26 6.28 -2.64 -6.49
CA LEU A 26 4.84 -2.37 -6.27
C LEU A 26 4.62 -1.33 -5.16
N PHE A 27 5.40 -1.40 -4.09
CA PHE A 27 5.34 -0.41 -3.01
C PHE A 27 5.74 0.98 -3.50
N GLY A 28 6.83 1.07 -4.27
CA GLY A 28 7.26 2.32 -4.89
C GLY A 28 6.20 2.91 -5.82
N VAL A 29 5.59 2.09 -6.68
CA VAL A 29 4.50 2.51 -7.59
C VAL A 29 3.30 3.03 -6.81
N PHE A 30 2.88 2.33 -5.76
CA PHE A 30 1.75 2.78 -4.93
C PHE A 30 2.04 4.10 -4.22
N GLN A 31 3.19 4.21 -3.54
CA GLN A 31 3.59 5.43 -2.84
C GLN A 31 3.68 6.62 -3.80
N GLN A 32 4.26 6.40 -4.98
CA GLN A 32 4.35 7.44 -6.01
C GLN A 32 2.97 7.83 -6.55
N GLY A 33 2.11 6.87 -6.86
CA GLY A 33 0.76 7.12 -7.36
C GLY A 33 -0.06 7.95 -6.38
N ILE A 34 -0.09 7.56 -5.10
CA ILE A 34 -0.77 8.33 -4.05
C ILE A 34 -0.20 9.75 -3.91
N LYS A 35 1.13 9.90 -3.94
CA LYS A 35 1.78 11.21 -3.87
C LYS A 35 1.42 12.11 -5.05
N GLN A 36 1.28 11.56 -6.26
CA GLN A 36 0.95 12.31 -7.47
C GLN A 36 -0.48 12.85 -7.48
N LEU A 37 -1.40 12.25 -6.71
CA LEU A 37 -2.76 12.74 -6.58
C LEU A 37 -2.85 14.08 -5.81
N ASP A 38 -1.85 14.43 -4.99
CA ASP A 38 -1.81 15.67 -4.17
C ASP A 38 -3.04 15.89 -3.26
N ILE A 39 -3.64 14.79 -2.78
CA ILE A 39 -4.87 14.76 -1.97
C ILE A 39 -4.62 14.71 -0.45
N GLY A 40 -3.37 14.89 -0.01
CA GLY A 40 -3.00 14.80 1.41
C GLY A 40 -3.15 13.39 2.03
N ALA A 41 -3.08 12.35 1.20
CA ALA A 41 -3.09 10.95 1.66
C ALA A 41 -1.66 10.43 1.90
N GLU A 42 -1.50 9.61 2.94
CA GLU A 42 -0.27 8.87 3.24
C GLU A 42 -0.40 7.42 2.77
N ALA A 43 0.59 6.94 2.02
CA ALA A 43 0.63 5.56 1.54
C ALA A 43 1.39 4.65 2.51
N ILE A 44 0.72 3.62 3.03
CA ILE A 44 1.29 2.59 3.89
C ILE A 44 1.24 1.25 3.16
N THR A 45 2.38 0.55 3.11
CA THR A 45 2.51 -0.73 2.41
C THR A 45 3.21 -1.78 3.27
N PHE A 46 2.69 -3.00 3.31
CA PHE A 46 3.30 -4.11 4.05
C PHE A 46 2.77 -5.48 3.57
N ILE A 47 3.42 -6.56 3.98
CA ILE A 47 2.95 -7.95 3.73
C ILE A 47 2.50 -8.57 5.06
N ARG A 48 1.33 -9.21 5.05
CA ARG A 48 0.87 -10.05 6.18
C ARG A 48 0.14 -11.27 5.65
N ASN A 49 0.44 -12.45 6.21
CA ASN A 49 -0.19 -13.72 5.83
C ASN A 49 -0.15 -14.01 4.31
N GLY A 50 0.91 -13.58 3.62
CA GLY A 50 1.06 -13.74 2.17
C GLY A 50 0.16 -12.83 1.31
N VAL A 51 -0.44 -11.80 1.91
CA VAL A 51 -1.22 -10.76 1.22
C VAL A 51 -0.45 -9.44 1.24
N ILE A 52 -0.44 -8.73 0.11
CA ILE A 52 0.13 -7.40 0.00
C ILE A 52 -0.92 -6.36 0.41
N HIS A 53 -0.64 -5.58 1.44
CA HIS A 53 -1.51 -4.52 1.92
C HIS A 53 -1.06 -3.17 1.33
N LEU A 54 -1.99 -2.48 0.67
CA LEU A 54 -1.78 -1.15 0.09
C LEU A 54 -2.84 -0.21 0.69
N TRP A 55 -2.48 0.54 1.72
CA TRP A 55 -3.42 1.36 2.48
C TRP A 55 -3.15 2.84 2.23
N ALA A 56 -4.20 3.59 1.89
CA ALA A 56 -4.17 5.04 1.79
C ALA A 56 -4.82 5.65 3.03
N ILE A 57 -4.06 6.45 3.78
CA ILE A 57 -4.48 7.06 5.04
C ILE A 57 -4.76 8.54 4.83
N LEU A 58 -5.98 8.98 5.09
CA LEU A 58 -6.41 10.37 5.00
C LEU A 58 -6.68 10.93 6.40
N GLU A 59 -6.51 12.22 6.62
CA GLU A 59 -6.79 12.82 7.94
C GLU A 59 -8.28 12.78 8.32
N LYS A 60 -9.17 12.83 7.31
CA LYS A 60 -10.63 12.77 7.47
C LYS A 60 -11.25 11.94 6.35
N GLU A 61 -12.56 11.68 6.48
CA GLU A 61 -13.33 10.97 5.45
C GLU A 61 -13.20 11.67 4.10
N ALA A 62 -12.79 10.92 3.07
CA ALA A 62 -12.65 11.43 1.72
C ALA A 62 -14.01 11.53 1.01
N GLU A 63 -14.11 12.54 0.15
CA GLU A 63 -15.18 12.64 -0.83
C GLU A 63 -15.10 11.50 -1.86
N LEU A 64 -16.19 11.29 -2.58
CA LEU A 64 -16.28 10.19 -3.56
C LEU A 64 -15.19 10.29 -4.63
N ASP A 65 -14.95 11.49 -5.17
CA ASP A 65 -13.98 11.69 -6.25
C ASP A 65 -12.56 11.31 -5.81
N THR A 66 -12.14 11.76 -4.62
CA THR A 66 -10.86 11.36 -4.02
C THR A 66 -10.76 9.84 -3.85
N LYS A 67 -11.84 9.16 -3.44
CA LYS A 67 -11.84 7.69 -3.33
C LYS A 67 -11.68 7.02 -4.68
N LEU A 68 -12.30 7.57 -5.73
CA LEU A 68 -12.18 7.06 -7.10
C LEU A 68 -10.76 7.24 -7.62
N ASP A 69 -10.13 8.39 -7.38
CA ASP A 69 -8.74 8.66 -7.77
C ASP A 69 -7.76 7.66 -7.13
N ILE A 70 -7.87 7.43 -5.82
CA ILE A 70 -7.06 6.43 -5.11
C ILE A 70 -7.33 5.01 -5.67
N THR A 71 -8.60 4.70 -5.95
CA THR A 71 -8.98 3.40 -6.55
C THR A 71 -8.39 3.23 -7.95
N GLY A 72 -8.21 4.32 -8.71
CA GLY A 72 -7.52 4.32 -10.00
C GLY A 72 -6.07 3.85 -9.87
N VAL A 73 -5.32 4.39 -8.91
CA VAL A 73 -3.94 3.96 -8.61
C VAL A 73 -3.87 2.47 -8.29
N PHE A 74 -4.82 1.96 -7.49
CA PHE A 74 -4.91 0.52 -7.19
C PHE A 74 -5.20 -0.31 -8.46
N THR A 75 -6.12 0.15 -9.29
CA THR A 75 -6.50 -0.53 -10.54
C THR A 75 -5.30 -0.67 -11.48
N ASP A 76 -4.48 0.37 -11.61
CA ASP A 76 -3.27 0.36 -12.42
C ASP A 76 -2.23 -0.65 -11.91
N ILE A 77 -2.06 -0.73 -10.58
CA ILE A 77 -1.20 -1.73 -9.94
C ILE A 77 -1.71 -3.14 -10.22
N TYR A 78 -3.01 -3.39 -10.01
CA TYR A 78 -3.60 -4.71 -10.24
C TYR A 78 -3.47 -5.15 -11.70
N ASN A 79 -3.73 -4.24 -12.65
CA ASN A 79 -3.62 -4.51 -14.08
C ASN A 79 -2.16 -4.81 -14.51
N SER A 80 -1.19 -4.11 -13.91
CA SER A 80 0.23 -4.32 -14.23
C SER A 80 0.84 -5.55 -13.55
N SER A 81 0.30 -5.97 -12.39
CA SER A 81 0.78 -7.11 -11.62
C SER A 81 -0.38 -7.76 -10.85
N PRO A 82 -1.16 -8.67 -11.48
CA PRO A 82 -2.25 -9.36 -10.83
C PRO A 82 -1.77 -10.17 -9.62
N GLY A 83 -2.51 -10.14 -8.52
CA GLY A 83 -2.07 -10.75 -7.26
C GLY A 83 -3.09 -10.69 -6.14
N LYS A 84 -2.69 -11.17 -4.96
CA LYS A 84 -3.50 -11.09 -3.73
C LYS A 84 -3.19 -9.78 -2.99
N TYR A 85 -4.11 -8.84 -3.07
CA TYR A 85 -4.00 -7.54 -2.43
C TYR A 85 -5.12 -7.32 -1.41
N ASP A 86 -4.80 -6.59 -0.34
CA ASP A 86 -5.78 -5.95 0.55
C ASP A 86 -5.61 -4.44 0.44
N PHE A 87 -6.56 -3.80 -0.24
CA PHE A 87 -6.57 -2.36 -0.45
C PHE A 87 -7.60 -1.72 0.46
N LEU A 88 -7.17 -0.70 1.21
CA LEU A 88 -8.05 0.06 2.09
C LEU A 88 -7.78 1.56 1.96
N ILE A 89 -8.86 2.32 1.96
CA ILE A 89 -8.85 3.76 2.18
C ILE A 89 -9.35 3.97 3.60
N LEU A 90 -8.53 4.58 4.45
CA LEU A 90 -8.80 4.73 5.87
C LEU A 90 -8.64 6.18 6.29
N THR A 91 -9.43 6.61 7.24
CA THR A 91 -9.10 7.79 8.02
C THR A 91 -7.96 7.49 9.00
N ARG A 92 -7.24 8.51 9.44
CA ARG A 92 -6.19 8.41 10.47
C ARG A 92 -6.70 7.72 11.73
N SER A 93 -7.94 8.03 12.14
CA SER A 93 -8.58 7.44 13.30
C SER A 93 -8.83 5.93 13.15
N GLU A 94 -9.25 5.48 11.97
CA GLU A 94 -9.45 4.06 11.66
C GLU A 94 -8.12 3.32 11.58
N TYR A 95 -7.10 3.95 10.99
CA TYR A 95 -5.75 3.40 10.97
C TYR A 95 -5.20 3.19 12.38
N GLN A 96 -5.34 4.17 13.28
CA GLN A 96 -4.94 4.03 14.69
C GLN A 96 -5.70 2.90 15.41
N ARG A 97 -7.01 2.78 15.16
CA ARG A 97 -7.83 1.71 15.71
C ARG A 97 -7.41 0.33 15.18
N ARG A 98 -7.05 0.21 13.91
CA ARG A 98 -6.62 -1.05 13.29
C ARG A 98 -5.18 -1.40 13.65
N SER A 99 -4.27 -0.43 13.66
CA SER A 99 -2.88 -0.63 14.04
C SER A 99 -2.73 -1.04 15.50
N SER A 100 -3.57 -0.56 16.40
CA SER A 100 -3.61 -1.06 17.79
C SER A 100 -4.07 -2.52 17.91
N VAL A 101 -4.86 -3.03 16.96
CA VAL A 101 -5.17 -4.47 16.85
C VAL A 101 -4.03 -5.25 16.17
N VAL A 102 -3.27 -4.62 15.27
CA VAL A 102 -2.07 -5.21 14.65
C VAL A 102 -0.91 -5.30 15.66
N VAL A 103 -0.84 -4.39 16.64
CA VAL A 103 0.21 -4.32 17.70
C VAL A 103 -0.28 -4.87 19.05
N GLY A 104 -1.57 -5.22 19.16
CA GLY A 104 -2.22 -5.63 20.41
C GLY A 104 -2.00 -7.09 20.77
N LYS A 105 -0.94 -7.34 21.55
CA LYS A 105 -0.61 -8.50 22.42
C LYS A 105 -0.42 -9.88 21.79
#